data_AF-A0A2V6N3F5-F1
#
_entry.id   AF-A0A2V6N3F5-F1
#
_cell.length_a   1.000
_cell.length_b   1.000
_cell.length_c   1.000
_cell.angle_alpha   90.00
_cell.angle_beta   90.00
_cell.angle_gamma   90.00
#
_symmetry.space_group_name_H-M   'P 1'
#
loop_
_entity.id
_entity.type
_entity.pdbx_description
1 polymer ?
#
loop_
_entity_poly.entity_id
_entity_poly.type
_entity_poly.pdbx_seq_one_letter_code
_entity_poly.pdbx_strand_id
1 'polypeptide(L)' 'QDLVTEQVPEWGYFCQISDSTTSFGSYSGAVPNEKITWGKLRATTPRFIIESDATIVAPLIFAKVLGW' A
#
# COMPACT_ATOMS: atom_id res chain seq x y z
N GLN A 1 13.18 5.60 -27.48
CA GLN A 1 13.11 6.67 -26.48
C GLN A 1 13.99 6.21 -25.34
N ASP A 2 15.13 6.87 -25.15
CA ASP A 2 16.02 6.58 -24.03
C ASP A 2 15.31 6.99 -22.75
N LEU A 3 14.96 5.98 -21.94
CA LEU A 3 14.40 6.16 -20.62
C LEU A 3 15.48 6.79 -19.75
N VAL A 4 15.19 7.93 -19.15
CA VAL A 4 16.04 8.58 -18.15
C VAL A 4 16.25 7.58 -17.00
N THR A 5 17.49 7.14 -16.83
CA THR A 5 17.94 6.07 -15.90
C THR A 5 18.22 6.58 -14.49
N GLU A 6 17.46 7.55 -13.99
CA GLU A 6 17.55 7.88 -12.56
C GLU A 6 16.84 6.78 -11.75
N GLN A 7 17.53 6.24 -10.74
CA GLN A 7 16.92 5.29 -9.81
C GLN A 7 15.82 6.00 -9.02
N VAL A 8 14.58 5.70 -9.35
CA VAL A 8 13.43 6.19 -8.59
C VAL A 8 13.42 5.48 -7.23
N PRO A 9 13.35 6.22 -6.11
CA PRO A 9 13.27 5.59 -4.79
C PRO A 9 11.96 4.84 -4.62
N GLU A 10 12.05 3.64 -4.06
CA GLU A 10 10.89 2.82 -3.69
C GLU A 10 10.12 3.47 -2.53
N TRP A 11 8.86 3.11 -2.35
CA TRP A 11 8.05 3.64 -1.24
C TRP A 11 8.61 3.16 0.10
N GLY A 12 8.69 4.07 1.08
CA GLY A 12 9.18 3.75 2.43
C GLY A 12 8.14 3.13 3.36
N TYR A 13 6.86 3.13 2.98
CA TYR A 13 5.76 2.59 3.77
C TYR A 13 4.56 2.28 2.86
N PHE A 14 3.80 1.24 3.18
CA PHE A 14 2.55 0.92 2.51
C PHE A 14 1.45 0.53 3.51
N CYS A 15 0.28 1.14 3.36
CA CYS A 15 -0.94 0.72 4.07
C CYS A 15 -2.10 0.73 3.10
N GLN A 16 -2.89 -0.34 3.12
CA GLN A 16 -4.12 -0.46 2.35
C GLN A 16 -5.28 -0.72 3.30
N ILE A 17 -6.34 0.07 3.18
CA ILE A 17 -7.63 -0.19 3.84
C ILE A 17 -8.55 -0.74 2.76
N SER A 18 -9.15 -1.90 3.01
CA SER A 18 -9.95 -2.62 2.02
C SER A 18 -11.02 -3.45 2.72
N ASP A 19 -12.24 -3.43 2.23
CA ASP A 19 -13.33 -4.31 2.66
C ASP A 19 -13.30 -5.68 1.97
N SER A 20 -12.44 -5.83 0.95
CA SER A 20 -12.31 -7.05 0.17
C SER A 20 -11.46 -8.07 0.92
N THR A 21 -12.06 -9.19 1.35
CA THR A 21 -11.28 -10.38 1.74
C THR A 21 -10.49 -10.88 0.54
N THR A 22 -9.23 -11.24 0.75
CA THR A 22 -8.32 -11.80 -0.28
C THR A 22 -8.90 -13.08 -0.89
N SER A 23 -9.80 -12.96 -1.85
CA SER A 23 -10.40 -14.10 -2.54
C SER A 23 -10.46 -13.78 -4.03
N PHE A 24 -9.53 -14.40 -4.76
CA PHE A 24 -9.44 -14.47 -6.22
C PHE A 24 -9.12 -13.16 -6.98
N GLY A 25 -7.85 -12.78 -7.02
CA GLY A 25 -7.23 -12.16 -8.21
C GLY A 25 -7.75 -10.79 -8.66
N SER A 26 -8.42 -10.02 -7.80
CA SER A 26 -8.76 -8.62 -8.10
C SER A 26 -7.55 -7.71 -7.85
N TYR A 27 -7.26 -6.80 -8.79
CA TYR A 27 -6.20 -5.77 -8.64
C TYR A 27 -6.38 -4.91 -7.37
N SER A 28 -7.62 -4.77 -6.88
CA SER A 28 -7.93 -4.02 -5.65
C SER A 28 -7.55 -4.77 -4.37
N GLY A 29 -7.50 -6.10 -4.41
CA GLY A 29 -7.09 -6.97 -3.30
C GLY A 29 -5.68 -7.55 -3.48
N ALA A 30 -4.92 -7.05 -4.46
CA ALA A 30 -3.58 -7.51 -4.77
C ALA A 30 -2.69 -7.48 -3.51
N VAL A 31 -2.22 -8.66 -3.11
CA VAL A 31 -1.30 -8.80 -1.98
C VAL A 31 -0.08 -7.91 -2.21
N PRO A 32 0.52 -7.32 -1.16
CA PRO A 32 1.59 -6.34 -1.38
C PRO A 32 2.87 -6.95 -1.99
N ASN A 33 2.94 -8.28 -2.12
CA ASN A 33 3.96 -8.97 -2.90
C ASN A 33 3.96 -8.56 -4.39
N GLU A 34 2.82 -8.24 -4.99
CA GLU A 34 2.78 -7.73 -6.38
C GLU A 34 3.45 -6.36 -6.51
N LYS A 35 3.39 -5.55 -5.45
CA LYS A 35 4.05 -4.23 -5.43
C LYS A 35 5.57 -4.32 -5.26
N ILE A 36 6.07 -5.46 -4.75
CA ILE A 36 7.51 -5.76 -4.71
C ILE A 36 8.03 -6.12 -6.10
N THR A 37 7.32 -6.99 -6.83
CA THR A 37 7.77 -7.42 -8.17
C THR A 37 7.79 -6.28 -9.18
N TRP A 38 6.96 -5.25 -8.98
CA TRP A 38 6.97 -4.02 -9.78
C TRP A 38 8.01 -2.98 -9.35
N GLY A 39 8.83 -3.26 -8.33
CA GLY A 39 9.82 -2.32 -7.81
C GLY A 39 9.22 -1.08 -7.16
N LYS A 40 7.98 -1.15 -6.64
CA LYS A 40 7.36 -0.06 -5.87
C LYS A 40 7.67 -0.16 -4.38
N LEU A 41 7.92 -1.37 -3.88
CA LEU A 41 8.24 -1.65 -2.48
C LEU A 41 9.45 -2.58 -2.39
N ARG A 42 10.30 -2.37 -1.39
CA ARG A 42 11.30 -3.37 -0.96
C ARG A 42 10.60 -4.50 -0.22
N ALA A 43 11.21 -5.69 -0.27
CA ALA A 43 10.79 -6.82 0.56
C ALA A 43 10.78 -6.49 2.07
N THR A 44 11.64 -5.56 2.49
CA THR A 44 11.75 -5.09 3.88
C THR A 44 10.86 -3.90 4.20
N THR A 45 10.13 -3.33 3.23
CA THR A 45 9.29 -2.15 3.47
C THR A 45 8.14 -2.51 4.40
N PRO A 46 7.90 -1.73 5.48
CA PRO A 46 6.74 -1.93 6.34
C PRO A 46 5.43 -1.81 5.53
N ARG A 47 4.60 -2.86 5.61
CA ARG A 47 3.40 -3.02 4.79
C ARG A 47 2.27 -3.62 5.61
N PHE A 48 1.12 -2.96 5.60
CA PHE A 48 -0.05 -3.36 6.38
C PHE A 48 -1.32 -3.36 5.51
N ILE A 49 -2.21 -4.30 5.79
CA ILE A 49 -3.57 -4.32 5.22
C ILE A 49 -4.54 -4.29 6.38
N ILE A 50 -5.51 -3.37 6.33
CA ILE A 50 -6.60 -3.25 7.29
C ILE A 50 -7.89 -3.65 6.57
N GLU A 51 -8.45 -4.80 6.96
CA GLU A 51 -9.69 -5.32 6.39
C GLU A 51 -10.90 -4.60 7.00
N SER A 52 -11.25 -3.43 6.46
CA SER A 52 -12.34 -2.58 6.96
C SER A 52 -12.74 -1.48 5.97
N ASP A 53 -13.82 -0.76 6.28
CA ASP A 53 -14.27 0.41 5.53
C ASP A 53 -13.35 1.62 5.79
N ALA A 54 -12.89 2.27 4.71
CA ALA A 54 -12.02 3.43 4.77
C ALA A 54 -12.66 4.63 5.49
N THR A 55 -13.99 4.79 5.43
CA THR A 55 -14.73 5.87 6.09
C THR A 55 -14.68 5.76 7.61
N ILE A 56 -14.44 4.56 8.15
CA ILE A 56 -14.26 4.32 9.59
C ILE A 56 -12.78 4.45 9.97
N VAL A 57 -11.89 3.78 9.24
CA VAL A 57 -10.48 3.65 9.64
C VAL A 57 -9.64 4.87 9.31
N ALA A 58 -9.82 5.50 8.13
CA ALA A 58 -8.97 6.61 7.72
C ALA A 58 -9.04 7.81 8.68
N PRO A 59 -10.23 8.23 9.18
CA PRO A 59 -10.30 9.30 10.19
C PRO A 59 -9.54 8.97 11.48
N LEU A 60 -9.57 7.72 11.95
CA LEU A 60 -8.86 7.30 13.17
C LEU A 60 -7.34 7.34 12.98
N ILE A 61 -6.85 6.90 11.83
CA ILE A 61 -5.42 6.98 11.48
C ILE A 61 -4.98 8.45 11.43
N PHE A 62 -5.75 9.30 10.75
CA PHE A 62 -5.41 10.72 10.64
C PHE A 62 -5.45 11.42 12.00
N ALA A 63 -6.43 11.12 12.85
CA ALA A 63 -6.45 11.61 14.23
C ALA A 63 -5.15 11.24 14.98
N LYS A 64 -4.70 9.99 14.85
CA LYS A 64 -3.50 9.51 15.56
C LYS A 64 -2.19 10.06 14.99
N VAL A 65 -2.06 10.14 13.67
CA VAL A 65 -0.81 10.49 12.99
C VAL A 65 -0.65 12.00 12.81
N LEU A 66 -1.74 12.70 12.50
CA LEU A 66 -1.72 14.15 12.22
C LEU A 66 -2.07 15.00 13.45
N GLY A 67 -2.49 14.39 14.56
CA GLY A 67 -2.78 15.09 15.82
C GLY A 67 -4.06 15.95 15.75
N TRP A 68 -5.10 15.41 15.14
CA TRP A 68 -6.40 16.06 14.96
C TRP A 68 -7.22 16.14 16.25
#